data_AF-A0A377GI34-F1
#
_entry.id   AF-A0A377GI34-F1
#
_cell.length_a   1.000
_cell.length_b   1.000
_cell.length_c   1.000
_cell.angle_alpha   90.00
_cell.angle_beta   90.00
_cell.angle_gamma   90.00
#
_symmetry.space_group_name_H-M   'P 1'
#
loop_
_entity.id
_entity.type
_entity.pdbx_description
1 polymer ?
#
loop_
_entity_poly.entity_id
_entity_poly.type
_entity_poly.pdbx_seq_one_letter_code
_entity_poly.pdbx_strand_id
1 'polypeptide(L)'
;MAQDKINIDDAGKTGALVALGNTVLAPLYWVDAKLGLTAAIVATSAFLYGAHEIGKKRRPIGNGVNSLNSFFGGNTGDKSTEVQNALANIVVGGAAIFDEIMPNDKNNRP
;
A
#
# COMPACT_ATOMS: atom_id res chain seq x y z
N MET A 1 19.31 13.40 -2.80
CA MET A 1 18.69 12.08 -2.54
C MET A 1 17.23 12.17 -2.94
N ALA A 2 16.77 11.33 -3.86
CA ALA A 2 15.36 11.30 -4.25
C ALA A 2 14.62 10.42 -3.26
N GLN A 3 14.01 11.03 -2.23
CA GLN A 3 12.99 10.35 -1.45
C GLN A 3 11.93 9.85 -2.43
N ASP A 4 11.55 8.58 -2.30
CA ASP A 4 10.54 7.97 -3.14
C ASP A 4 9.20 8.66 -2.82
N LYS A 5 8.90 9.71 -3.58
CA LYS A 5 7.85 10.68 -3.26
C LYS A 5 6.52 9.97 -3.41
N ILE A 6 5.89 9.63 -2.28
CA ILE A 6 4.57 9.01 -2.26
C ILE A 6 3.61 9.97 -2.95
N ASN A 7 2.98 9.50 -4.04
CA ASN A 7 1.95 10.26 -4.73
C ASN A 7 0.70 10.34 -3.85
N ILE A 8 0.19 11.56 -3.66
CA ILE A 8 -0.98 11.82 -2.81
C ILE A 8 -2.25 11.19 -3.42
N ASP A 9 -2.36 11.13 -4.74
CA ASP A 9 -3.51 10.49 -5.42
C ASP A 9 -3.53 8.98 -5.14
N ASP A 10 -2.39 8.31 -5.32
CA ASP A 10 -2.24 6.88 -5.05
C ASP A 10 -2.50 6.55 -3.56
N ALA A 11 -2.03 7.43 -2.67
CA ALA A 11 -2.28 7.31 -1.24
C ALA A 11 -3.76 7.48 -0.92
N GLY A 12 -4.45 8.42 -1.59
CA GLY A 12 -5.88 8.63 -1.48
C GLY A 12 -6.68 7.40 -1.93
N LYS A 13 -6.36 6.83 -3.09
CA LYS A 13 -6.99 5.60 -3.60
C LYS A 13 -6.80 4.41 -2.67
N THR A 14 -5.57 4.21 -2.18
CA THR A 14 -5.26 3.16 -1.21
C THR A 14 -6.04 3.37 0.09
N GLY A 15 -6.08 4.59 0.60
CA GLY A 15 -6.85 4.95 1.79
C GLY A 15 -8.35 4.72 1.60
N ALA A 16 -8.89 5.01 0.42
CA ALA A 16 -10.28 4.73 0.08
C ALA A 16 -10.60 3.23 0.14
N LEU A 17 -9.72 2.35 -0.37
CA LEU A 17 -9.90 0.90 -0.24
C LEU A 17 -9.91 0.44 1.23
N VAL A 18 -9.01 0.96 2.06
CA VAL A 18 -8.97 0.63 3.49
C VAL A 18 -10.25 1.09 4.19
N ALA A 19 -10.73 2.31 3.88
CA ALA A 19 -11.96 2.84 4.44
C ALA A 19 -13.20 2.05 4.01
N LEU A 20 -13.31 1.71 2.73
CA LEU A 20 -14.39 0.88 2.20
C LEU A 20 -14.37 -0.53 2.82
N GLY A 21 -13.19 -1.16 2.88
CA GLY A 21 -13.02 -2.47 3.51
C GLY A 21 -13.48 -2.48 4.96
N ASN A 22 -13.07 -1.48 5.76
CA ASN A 22 -13.51 -1.38 7.15
C ASN A 22 -15.01 -1.08 7.28
N THR A 23 -15.59 -0.31 6.34
CA THR A 23 -17.03 -0.04 6.32
C THR A 23 -17.84 -1.31 6.05
N VAL A 24 -17.35 -2.18 5.15
CA VAL A 24 -17.96 -3.51 4.88
C VAL A 24 -17.86 -4.42 6.12
N LEU A 25 -16.77 -4.32 6.89
CA LEU A 25 -16.56 -5.12 8.10
C LEU A 25 -17.25 -4.53 9.34
N ALA A 26 -17.68 -3.26 9.30
CA ALA A 26 -18.29 -2.57 10.43
C ALA A 26 -19.48 -3.31 11.07
N PRO A 27 -20.41 -3.94 10.32
CA PRO A 27 -21.52 -4.68 10.92
C PRO A 27 -21.08 -5.87 11.79
N LEU A 28 -19.89 -6.45 11.57
CA LEU A 28 -19.39 -7.56 12.39
C LEU A 28 -19.11 -7.11 13.83
N TYR A 29 -18.74 -5.84 14.03
CA TYR A 29 -18.55 -5.28 15.37
C TYR A 29 -19.85 -5.17 16.17
N TRP A 30 -21.01 -5.10 15.49
CA TRP A 30 -22.31 -5.08 16.15
C TRP A 30 -22.76 -6.48 16.58
N VAL A 31 -22.28 -7.52 15.91
CA VAL A 31 -22.56 -8.92 16.30
C VAL A 31 -21.69 -9.32 17.47
N ASP A 32 -20.37 -9.16 17.34
CA ASP A 32 -19.41 -9.42 18.39
C ASP A 32 -18.14 -8.58 18.16
N ALA A 33 -17.77 -7.77 19.14
CA ALA A 33 -16.66 -6.84 19.01
C ALA A 33 -15.30 -7.54 18.82
N LYS A 34 -15.10 -8.73 19.39
CA LYS A 34 -13.85 -9.49 19.23
C LYS A 34 -13.76 -10.07 17.83
N LEU A 35 -14.84 -10.68 17.33
CA LEU A 35 -14.90 -11.21 15.97
C LEU A 35 -14.76 -10.10 14.94
N GLY A 36 -15.45 -8.96 15.11
CA GLY A 36 -15.32 -7.79 14.25
C GLY A 36 -13.90 -7.26 14.20
N LEU A 37 -13.26 -7.11 15.38
CA LEU A 37 -11.87 -6.66 15.46
C LEU A 37 -10.89 -7.65 14.81
N THR A 38 -11.04 -8.95 15.09
CA THR A 38 -10.19 -9.98 14.48
C THR A 38 -10.34 -9.98 12.95
N ALA A 39 -11.57 -9.92 12.44
CA ALA A 39 -11.83 -9.86 11.00
C ALA A 39 -11.19 -8.63 10.36
N ALA A 40 -11.33 -7.45 10.98
CA ALA A 40 -10.72 -6.21 10.49
C ALA A 40 -9.19 -6.26 10.46
N ILE A 41 -8.56 -6.80 11.51
CA ILE A 41 -7.09 -6.94 11.56
C ILE A 41 -6.63 -7.90 10.45
N VAL A 42 -7.26 -9.06 10.32
CA VAL A 42 -6.88 -10.07 9.32
C VAL A 42 -7.07 -9.52 7.91
N ALA A 43 -8.23 -8.93 7.61
CA ALA A 43 -8.53 -8.38 6.30
C ALA A 43 -7.59 -7.22 5.95
N THR A 44 -7.35 -6.30 6.89
CA THR A 44 -6.44 -5.17 6.67
C THR A 44 -5.00 -5.65 6.47
N SER A 45 -4.54 -6.63 7.25
CA SER A 45 -3.19 -7.20 7.11
C SER A 45 -3.02 -7.90 5.75
N ALA A 46 -4.00 -8.69 5.34
CA ALA A 46 -4.01 -9.35 4.04
C ALA A 46 -3.99 -8.33 2.89
N PHE A 47 -4.79 -7.26 3.00
CA PHE A 47 -4.80 -6.17 2.03
C PHE A 47 -3.44 -5.46 1.95
N LEU A 48 -2.87 -5.05 3.09
CA LEU A 48 -1.58 -4.37 3.12
C LEU A 48 -0.46 -5.23 2.54
N TYR A 49 -0.45 -6.53 2.85
CA TYR A 49 0.52 -7.47 2.27
C TYR A 49 0.34 -7.63 0.75
N GLY A 50 -0.89 -7.82 0.28
CA GLY A 50 -1.19 -7.92 -1.15
C GLY A 50 -0.83 -6.66 -1.92
N ALA A 51 -1.17 -5.49 -1.37
CA ALA A 51 -0.81 -4.19 -1.93
C ALA A 51 0.72 -4.01 -1.95
N HIS A 52 1.43 -4.40 -0.90
CA HIS A 52 2.89 -4.35 -0.87
C HIS A 52 3.52 -5.20 -1.99
N GLU A 53 3.08 -6.46 -2.16
CA GLU A 53 3.62 -7.35 -3.20
C GLU A 53 3.33 -6.86 -4.63
N ILE A 54 2.11 -6.33 -4.87
CA ILE A 54 1.76 -5.72 -6.17
C ILE A 54 2.61 -4.47 -6.41
N GLY A 55 2.75 -3.61 -5.41
CA GLY A 55 3.59 -2.41 -5.50
C GLY A 55 5.06 -2.74 -5.74
N LYS A 56 5.58 -3.78 -5.10
CA LYS A 56 6.95 -4.25 -5.28
C LYS A 56 7.23 -4.63 -6.74
N LYS A 57 6.28 -5.31 -7.39
CA LYS A 57 6.36 -5.66 -8.82
C LYS A 57 6.28 -4.44 -9.73
N ARG A 58 5.57 -3.38 -9.32
CA ARG A 58 5.38 -2.14 -10.10
C ARG A 58 6.46 -1.09 -9.87
N ARG A 59 7.30 -1.22 -8.84
CA ARG A 59 8.39 -0.29 -8.49
C ARG A 59 9.78 -0.94 -8.52
N PRO A 60 10.19 -1.64 -9.59
CA PRO A 60 11.46 -2.37 -9.60
C PRO A 60 12.67 -1.45 -9.41
N ILE A 61 12.63 -0.22 -9.93
CA ILE A 61 13.72 0.76 -9.85
C ILE A 61 13.82 1.34 -8.43
N GLY A 62 12.72 1.80 -7.84
CA GLY A 62 12.69 2.34 -6.47
C GLY A 62 13.13 1.31 -5.43
N ASN A 63 12.70 0.04 -5.60
CA ASN A 63 13.13 -1.07 -4.76
C ASN A 63 14.63 -1.38 -4.91
N GLY A 64 15.17 -1.29 -6.13
CA GLY A 64 16.60 -1.47 -6.39
C GLY A 64 17.46 -0.39 -5.74
N VAL A 65 17.06 0.88 -5.83
CA VAL A 65 17.73 2.01 -5.17
C VAL A 65 17.68 1.85 -3.65
N ASN A 66 16.52 1.48 -3.10
CA ASN A 66 16.37 1.22 -1.67
C ASN A 66 17.24 0.06 -1.20
N SER A 67 17.30 -1.03 -1.97
CA SER A 67 18.15 -2.18 -1.66
C SER A 67 19.63 -1.78 -1.60
N LEU A 68 20.11 -1.02 -2.58
CA LEU A 68 21.48 -0.51 -2.59
C LEU A 68 21.74 0.41 -1.39
N ASN A 69 20.79 1.27 -1.03
CA ASN A 69 20.92 2.15 0.14
C ASN A 69 20.91 1.38 1.46
N SER A 70 20.09 0.32 1.60
CA SER A 70 20.15 -0.57 2.78
C SER A 70 21.49 -1.29 2.89
N PHE A 71 22.07 -1.74 1.77
CA PHE A 71 23.36 -2.46 1.77
C PHE A 71 24.57 -1.54 2.03
N PHE A 72 24.59 -0.31 1.50
CA PHE A 72 25.68 0.63 1.68
C PHE A 72 25.45 1.64 2.82
N GLY A 73 24.23 1.71 3.38
CA GLY A 73 23.81 2.66 4.42
C GLY A 73 24.58 2.53 5.73
N GLY A 74 25.12 1.35 6.03
CA GLY A 74 26.06 1.14 7.15
C GLY A 74 27.35 1.97 7.02
N ASN A 75 27.78 2.29 5.80
CA ASN A 75 28.96 3.12 5.52
C ASN A 75 28.62 4.59 5.21
N THR A 76 27.36 4.92 4.89
CA THR A 76 26.93 6.27 4.48
C THR A 76 26.10 7.02 5.52
N GLY A 77 25.74 6.39 6.65
CA GLY A 77 25.01 7.03 7.75
C GLY A 77 23.53 7.26 7.48
N ASP A 78 23.00 6.71 6.38
CA ASP A 78 21.61 6.89 5.97
C ASP A 78 20.72 5.82 6.64
N LYS A 79 19.67 6.27 7.34
CA LYS A 79 18.80 5.38 8.13
C LYS A 79 17.98 4.49 7.19
N SER A 80 17.71 3.25 7.62
CA SER A 80 16.93 2.25 6.88
C SER A 80 15.69 2.87 6.20
N THR A 81 15.70 2.82 4.87
CA THR A 81 14.65 3.33 3.98
C THR A 81 13.57 2.29 3.71
N GLU A 82 13.70 1.08 4.29
CA GLU A 82 12.83 -0.07 4.07
C GLU A 82 11.38 0.18 4.47
N VAL A 83 11.14 0.89 5.57
CA VAL A 83 9.77 1.23 6.01
C VAL A 83 9.11 2.19 5.02
N GLN A 84 9.86 3.20 4.55
CA GLN A 84 9.35 4.15 3.57
C GLN A 84 9.08 3.45 2.24
N ASN A 85 9.98 2.57 1.81
CA ASN A 85 9.82 1.79 0.59
C ASN A 85 8.66 0.79 0.69
N ALA A 86 8.48 0.16 1.85
CA ALA A 86 7.34 -0.73 2.10
C ALA A 86 6.00 0.04 2.02
N LEU A 87 5.94 1.22 2.64
CA LEU A 87 4.78 2.10 2.53
C LEU A 87 4.54 2.53 1.08
N ALA A 88 5.60 2.88 0.36
CA ALA A 88 5.51 3.31 -1.02
C ALA A 88 5.06 2.18 -1.96
N ASN A 89 5.47 0.93 -1.69
CA ASN A 89 4.93 -0.27 -2.35
C ASN A 89 3.44 -0.44 -2.02
N ILE A 90 3.03 -0.35 -0.75
CA ILE A 90 1.61 -0.45 -0.35
C ILE A 90 0.77 0.59 -1.09
N VAL A 91 1.22 1.83 -1.17
CA VAL A 91 0.48 2.92 -1.83
C VAL A 91 0.33 2.67 -3.33
N VAL A 92 1.40 2.28 -4.02
CA VAL A 92 1.32 2.03 -5.48
C VAL A 92 0.50 0.77 -5.79
N GLY A 93 0.65 -0.28 -4.99
CA GLY A 93 -0.15 -1.49 -5.17
C GLY A 93 -1.61 -1.30 -4.82
N GLY A 94 -1.91 -0.55 -3.76
CA GLY A 94 -3.28 -0.21 -3.36
C GLY A 94 -3.99 0.65 -4.41
N ALA A 95 -3.29 1.64 -4.98
CA ALA A 95 -3.81 2.42 -6.10
C ALA A 95 -4.10 1.55 -7.33
N ALA A 96 -3.22 0.59 -7.64
CA ALA A 96 -3.44 -0.33 -8.75
C ALA A 96 -4.67 -1.23 -8.53
N ILE A 97 -4.87 -1.75 -7.31
CA ILE A 97 -6.08 -2.52 -6.95
C ILE A 97 -7.31 -1.62 -7.08
N PHE A 98 -7.23 -0.35 -6.62
CA PHE A 98 -8.34 0.58 -6.70
C PHE A 98 -8.74 0.84 -8.15
N ASP A 99 -7.77 1.10 -9.03
CA ASP A 99 -8.03 1.36 -10.44
C ASP A 99 -8.58 0.12 -11.19
N GLU A 100 -8.27 -1.09 -10.73
CA GLU A 100 -8.84 -2.33 -11.26
C GLU A 100 -10.30 -2.53 -10.83
N ILE A 101 -10.66 -2.15 -9.60
CA ILE A 101 -12.02 -2.26 -9.05
C ILE A 101 -12.92 -1.09 -9.50
N MET A 102 -12.36 0.12 -9.55
CA MET A 102 -13.03 1.36 -9.93
C MET A 102 -12.35 1.97 -11.17
N PRO A 103 -12.45 1.30 -12.33
CA PRO A 103 -11.83 1.80 -13.56
C PRO A 103 -12.39 3.17 -13.90
N ASN A 104 -11.50 4.12 -14.16
CA ASN A 104 -11.85 5.47 -14.58
C ASN A 104 -11.87 5.53 -16.11
N ASP A 105 -13.01 5.84 -16.72
CA ASP A 105 -13.24 5.83 -18.18
C ASP A 105 -12.28 6.71 -19.01
N LYS A 106 -11.44 7.55 -18.37
CA LYS A 106 -10.49 8.43 -19.05
C LYS A 106 -9.35 7.69 -19.77
N ASN A 107 -9.09 6.42 -19.43
CA ASN A 107 -8.11 5.58 -20.13
C ASN A 107 -8.70 4.82 -21.33
N ASN A 108 -10.00 5.00 -21.63
CA ASN A 108 -10.73 4.34 -22.70
C ASN A 108 -11.25 5.35 -23.74
N ARG A 109 -10.35 6.20 -24.26
CA ARG A 109 -10.65 6.97 -25.48
C ARG A 109 -9.90 6.32 -26.65
N PRO A 110 -10.59 5.99 -27.76
CA PRO A 110 -9.98 5.41 -28.95
C PRO A 110 -8.94 6.33 -29.58
#